data_AF-A0A351R3F8-F1
#
_entry.id   AF-A0A351R3F8-F1
#
_cell.length_a   1.000
_cell.length_b   1.000
_cell.length_c   1.000
_cell.angle_alpha   90.00
_cell.angle_beta   90.00
_cell.angle_gamma   90.00
#
_symmetry.space_group_name_H-M   'P 1'
#
loop_
_entity.id
_entity.type
_entity.pdbx_description
1 polymer ?
#
loop_
_entity_poly.entity_id
_entity_poly.type
_entity_poly.pdbx_seq_one_letter_code
_entity_poly.pdbx_strand_id
1 'polypeptide(L)'
;MRVTNNMITSNTKSNINANKVLVDKYNTQMTTQKKINKPSDDPVIAIRSLRMQTSLSHIDQYLNNNISDANSWLNVTDTALENMKTILTDVRSLCVKGATDTLKEDDRRTILNQLKSLSDQIYAEGNADFSGRTVFTGYRTTEQLTFKTDEETTSYTIDQKLSYKDISEARYTYGNVDVPTDAAKSFDETISIGENTYDRLRLAYGKINGKDNSDGTGAIDPISSMSYTTAAGNKVELNLAPGQTSGQFVDENGAATGSTFTMYESKEEWLKANNGEAKVGDKDMVFIKDTGEMILGKDLSNTLKREEADLSITYTKTGFDAGEVRPEYYYDCKMKTPDMQEAVQYTKEDQPINFEIS
;
A
#
# COMPACT_ATOMS: atom_id res chain seq x y z
N MET A 1 17.54 6.71 -95.74
CA MET A 1 18.64 6.14 -94.91
C MET A 1 18.82 4.67 -95.27
N ARG A 2 20.06 4.17 -95.35
CA ARG A 2 20.36 2.76 -95.66
C ARG A 2 20.60 1.99 -94.36
N VAL A 3 19.81 0.94 -94.13
CA VAL A 3 20.03 0.02 -93.01
C VAL A 3 21.19 -0.91 -93.40
N THR A 4 22.31 -0.84 -92.68
CA THR A 4 23.48 -1.70 -92.89
C THR A 4 23.36 -3.00 -92.09
N ASN A 5 23.99 -4.08 -92.57
CA ASN A 5 23.97 -5.40 -91.91
C ASN A 5 24.46 -5.33 -90.44
N ASN A 6 25.40 -4.42 -90.15
CA ASN A 6 25.86 -4.13 -88.79
C ASN A 6 24.78 -3.53 -87.89
N MET A 7 23.87 -2.73 -88.46
CA MET A 7 22.74 -2.13 -87.74
C MET A 7 21.70 -3.20 -87.39
N ILE A 8 21.42 -4.13 -88.29
CA ILE A 8 20.54 -5.30 -88.05
C ILE A 8 21.14 -6.21 -86.98
N THR A 9 22.44 -6.48 -87.07
CA THR A 9 23.15 -7.33 -86.09
C THR A 9 23.21 -6.68 -84.71
N SER A 10 23.45 -5.36 -84.64
CA SER A 10 23.44 -4.60 -83.39
C SER A 10 22.05 -4.60 -82.75
N ASN A 11 21.00 -4.35 -83.55
CA ASN A 11 19.62 -4.39 -83.07
C ASN A 11 19.23 -5.79 -82.55
N THR A 12 19.66 -6.85 -83.25
CA THR A 12 19.45 -8.24 -82.83
C THR A 12 20.16 -8.54 -81.51
N LYS A 13 21.41 -8.10 -81.33
CA LYS A 13 22.14 -8.24 -80.06
C LYS A 13 21.44 -7.49 -78.92
N SER A 14 20.97 -6.27 -79.15
CA SER A 14 20.20 -5.50 -78.17
C SER A 14 18.91 -6.23 -77.77
N ASN A 15 18.18 -6.79 -78.73
CA ASN A 15 16.97 -7.58 -78.48
C ASN A 15 17.26 -8.89 -77.71
N ILE A 16 18.34 -9.59 -78.04
CA ILE A 16 18.77 -10.80 -77.31
C ILE A 16 19.16 -10.45 -75.87
N ASN A 17 19.92 -9.37 -75.67
CA ASN A 17 20.30 -8.92 -74.33
C ASN A 17 19.07 -8.50 -73.51
N ALA A 18 18.10 -7.81 -74.13
CA ALA A 18 16.84 -7.46 -73.48
C ALA A 18 16.05 -8.72 -73.07
N ASN A 19 15.95 -9.72 -73.95
CA ASN A 19 15.31 -10.99 -73.63
C ASN A 19 16.04 -11.76 -72.53
N LYS A 20 17.37 -11.76 -72.52
CA LYS A 20 18.17 -12.39 -71.46
C LYS A 20 17.84 -11.79 -70.09
N VAL A 21 17.78 -10.46 -69.98
CA VAL A 21 17.43 -9.77 -68.72
C VAL A 21 16.02 -10.13 -68.25
N LEU A 22 15.05 -10.25 -69.17
CA LEU A 22 13.68 -10.65 -68.84
C LEU A 22 13.62 -12.11 -68.35
N VAL A 23 14.32 -13.03 -69.02
CA VAL A 23 14.41 -14.44 -68.60
C VAL A 23 15.05 -14.54 -67.21
N ASP A 24 16.14 -13.83 -66.94
CA ASP A 24 16.79 -13.82 -65.63
C ASP A 24 15.86 -13.27 -64.55
N LYS A 25 15.08 -12.21 -64.84
CA LYS A 25 14.06 -11.67 -63.92
C LYS A 25 12.99 -12.70 -63.59
N TYR A 26 12.41 -13.36 -64.58
CA TYR A 26 11.35 -14.35 -64.36
C TYR A 26 11.87 -15.62 -63.68
N ASN A 27 13.08 -16.09 -64.03
CA ASN A 27 13.72 -17.19 -63.32
C ASN A 27 13.96 -16.86 -61.84
N THR A 28 14.38 -15.63 -61.54
CA THR A 28 14.56 -15.18 -60.16
C THR A 28 13.23 -15.14 -59.41
N GLN A 29 12.16 -14.59 -60.01
CA GLN A 29 10.82 -14.58 -59.41
C GLN A 29 10.26 -15.99 -59.21
N MET A 30 10.53 -16.91 -60.15
CA MET A 30 10.11 -18.32 -60.06
C MET A 30 10.85 -19.05 -58.93
N THR A 31 12.13 -18.75 -58.74
CA THR A 31 12.94 -19.35 -57.68
C THR A 31 12.58 -18.80 -56.30
N THR A 32 12.41 -17.47 -56.18
CA THR A 32 12.10 -16.83 -54.88
C THR A 32 10.61 -16.85 -54.54
N GLN A 33 9.76 -17.15 -55.51
CA GLN A 33 8.29 -17.00 -55.44
C GLN A 33 7.83 -15.59 -55.05
N LYS A 34 8.71 -14.59 -55.15
CA LYS A 34 8.42 -13.20 -54.83
C LYS A 34 8.30 -12.41 -56.12
N LYS A 35 7.20 -11.67 -56.25
CA LYS A 35 6.98 -10.74 -57.37
C LYS A 35 8.06 -9.65 -57.43
N ILE A 36 8.60 -9.25 -56.27
CA ILE A 36 9.62 -8.19 -56.13
C ILE A 36 10.75 -8.73 -55.27
N ASN A 37 11.98 -8.65 -55.76
CA ASN A 37 13.17 -9.06 -55.03
C ASN A 37 14.02 -7.86 -54.61
N LYS A 38 14.02 -6.77 -55.38
CA LYS A 38 14.75 -5.54 -55.05
C LYS A 38 13.76 -4.37 -54.93
N PRO A 39 13.97 -3.42 -53.99
CA PRO A 39 13.15 -2.21 -53.91
C PRO A 39 13.14 -1.38 -55.20
N SER A 40 14.18 -1.51 -56.03
CA SER A 40 14.28 -0.86 -57.35
C SER A 40 13.33 -1.44 -58.41
N ASP A 41 12.83 -2.67 -58.24
CA ASP A 41 11.97 -3.32 -59.24
C ASP A 41 10.56 -2.72 -59.27
N ASP A 42 10.03 -2.34 -58.09
CA ASP A 42 8.79 -1.58 -57.89
C ASP A 42 8.80 -0.98 -56.47
N PRO A 43 9.16 0.31 -56.32
CA PRO A 43 9.29 0.92 -54.99
C PRO A 43 7.93 1.06 -54.28
N VAL A 44 6.82 1.18 -55.01
CA VAL A 44 5.49 1.39 -54.41
C VAL A 44 5.00 0.10 -53.74
N ILE A 45 5.08 -1.03 -54.46
CA ILE A 45 4.69 -2.32 -53.90
C ILE A 45 5.70 -2.78 -52.83
N ALA A 46 7.00 -2.50 -53.00
CA ALA A 46 8.02 -2.82 -51.99
C ALA A 46 7.72 -2.14 -50.65
N ILE A 47 7.41 -0.83 -50.64
CA ILE A 47 7.04 -0.09 -49.41
C ILE A 47 5.78 -0.67 -48.77
N ARG A 48 4.75 -0.97 -49.59
CA ARG A 48 3.50 -1.57 -49.08
C ARG A 48 3.73 -2.95 -48.47
N SER A 49 4.56 -3.78 -49.09
CA SER A 49 4.95 -5.10 -48.59
C SER A 49 5.71 -4.99 -47.28
N LEU A 50 6.67 -4.05 -47.18
CA LEU A 50 7.44 -3.82 -45.96
C LEU A 50 6.53 -3.40 -44.81
N ARG A 51 5.63 -2.43 -45.04
CA ARG A 51 4.67 -2.00 -44.04
C ARG A 51 3.79 -3.16 -43.54
N MET A 52 3.34 -4.02 -44.45
CA MET A 52 2.53 -5.19 -44.09
C MET A 52 3.34 -6.24 -43.32
N GLN A 53 4.63 -6.42 -43.62
CA GLN A 53 5.53 -7.26 -42.82
C GLN A 53 5.75 -6.69 -41.41
N THR A 54 5.93 -5.37 -41.29
CA THR A 54 6.03 -4.70 -39.99
C THR A 54 4.74 -4.87 -39.19
N SER A 55 3.57 -4.64 -39.81
CA SER A 55 2.28 -4.88 -39.16
C SER A 55 2.10 -6.35 -38.74
N LEU A 56 2.51 -7.30 -39.57
CA LEU A 56 2.45 -8.72 -39.23
C LEU A 56 3.39 -9.06 -38.07
N SER A 57 4.60 -8.49 -38.03
CA SER A 57 5.53 -8.65 -36.91
C SER A 57 4.98 -8.09 -35.60
N HIS A 58 4.27 -6.95 -35.65
CA HIS A 58 3.60 -6.41 -34.46
C HIS A 58 2.45 -7.30 -33.99
N ILE A 59 1.63 -7.81 -34.92
CA ILE A 59 0.55 -8.75 -34.59
C ILE A 59 1.12 -10.05 -34.01
N ASP A 60 2.22 -10.56 -34.56
CA ASP A 60 2.88 -11.77 -34.09
C ASP A 60 3.42 -11.60 -32.66
N GLN A 61 4.06 -10.46 -32.37
CA GLN A 61 4.50 -10.11 -31.02
C GLN A 61 3.32 -10.00 -30.04
N TYR A 62 2.23 -9.38 -30.47
CA TYR A 62 1.02 -9.24 -29.65
C TYR A 62 0.42 -10.61 -29.34
N LEU A 63 0.20 -11.44 -30.36
CA LEU A 63 -0.48 -12.73 -30.23
C LEU A 63 0.35 -13.75 -29.47
N ASN A 64 1.65 -13.85 -29.76
CA ASN A 64 2.48 -14.93 -29.24
C ASN A 64 3.10 -14.61 -27.88
N ASN A 65 3.45 -13.34 -27.62
CA ASN A 65 4.16 -12.96 -26.40
C ASN A 65 3.25 -12.16 -25.47
N ASN A 66 2.77 -11.00 -25.91
CA ASN A 66 2.07 -10.07 -25.01
C ASN A 66 0.80 -10.67 -24.39
N ILE A 67 -0.02 -11.40 -25.17
CA ILE A 67 -1.22 -12.07 -24.65
C ILE A 67 -0.85 -13.19 -23.66
N SER A 68 0.19 -13.98 -23.95
CA SER A 68 0.64 -15.05 -23.05
C SER A 68 1.17 -14.49 -21.74
N ASP A 69 1.96 -13.41 -21.80
CA ASP A 69 2.51 -12.72 -20.64
C ASP A 69 1.40 -12.09 -19.81
N ALA A 70 0.43 -11.43 -20.45
CA ALA A 70 -0.74 -10.87 -19.77
C ALA A 70 -1.59 -11.95 -19.09
N ASN A 71 -1.84 -13.08 -19.75
CA ASN A 71 -2.54 -14.21 -19.12
C ASN A 71 -1.77 -14.77 -17.94
N SER A 72 -0.44 -14.87 -18.04
CA SER A 72 0.40 -15.37 -16.95
C SER A 72 0.38 -14.43 -15.75
N TRP A 73 0.45 -13.11 -15.99
CA TRP A 73 0.28 -12.08 -14.96
C TRP A 73 -1.08 -12.19 -14.25
N LEU A 74 -2.16 -12.31 -15.03
CA LEU A 74 -3.51 -12.46 -14.48
C LEU A 74 -3.65 -13.76 -13.68
N ASN A 75 -3.09 -14.87 -14.15
CA ASN A 75 -3.13 -16.14 -13.43
C ASN A 75 -2.39 -16.09 -12.09
N VAL A 76 -1.22 -15.42 -12.02
CA VAL A 76 -0.51 -15.22 -10.75
C VAL A 76 -1.33 -14.35 -9.80
N THR A 77 -1.93 -13.27 -10.33
CA THR A 77 -2.79 -12.37 -9.55
C THR A 77 -4.01 -13.14 -8.99
N ASP A 78 -4.69 -13.93 -9.82
CA ASP A 78 -5.87 -14.70 -9.44
C ASP A 78 -5.52 -15.76 -8.38
N THR A 79 -4.41 -16.47 -8.57
CA THR A 79 -3.92 -17.47 -7.61
C THR A 79 -3.64 -16.83 -6.24
N ALA A 80 -2.96 -15.69 -6.21
CA ALA A 80 -2.66 -14.98 -4.97
C ALA A 80 -3.95 -14.49 -4.29
N LEU A 81 -4.94 -14.00 -5.05
CA LEU A 81 -6.23 -13.58 -4.50
C LEU A 81 -7.05 -14.74 -3.93
N GLU A 82 -7.06 -15.90 -4.60
CA GLU A 82 -7.77 -17.09 -4.08
C GLU A 82 -7.10 -17.63 -2.81
N ASN A 83 -5.77 -17.58 -2.72
CA ASN A 83 -5.03 -17.90 -1.50
C ASN A 83 -5.41 -16.93 -0.37
N MET A 84 -5.38 -15.62 -0.62
CA MET A 84 -5.76 -14.59 0.38
C MET A 84 -7.21 -14.79 0.86
N LYS A 85 -8.14 -15.10 -0.04
CA LYS A 85 -9.54 -15.41 0.31
C LYS A 85 -9.67 -16.62 1.21
N THR A 86 -8.89 -17.67 0.96
CA THR A 86 -8.86 -18.86 1.81
C THR A 86 -8.35 -18.51 3.21
N ILE A 87 -7.23 -17.77 3.29
CA ILE A 87 -6.65 -17.34 4.57
C ILE A 87 -7.64 -16.46 5.36
N LEU A 88 -8.33 -15.51 4.71
CA LEU A 88 -9.35 -14.67 5.36
C LEU A 88 -10.54 -15.48 5.87
N THR A 89 -10.91 -16.55 5.16
CA THR A 89 -11.96 -17.47 5.59
C THR A 89 -11.55 -18.21 6.87
N ASP A 90 -10.29 -18.66 6.94
CA ASP A 90 -9.72 -19.31 8.13
C ASP A 90 -9.59 -18.34 9.32
N VAL A 91 -9.12 -17.12 9.07
CA VAL A 91 -9.09 -16.04 10.08
C VAL A 91 -10.47 -15.81 10.68
N ARG A 92 -11.51 -15.70 9.84
CA ARG A 92 -12.89 -15.54 10.31
C ARG A 92 -13.34 -16.73 11.16
N SER A 93 -13.05 -17.96 10.73
CA SER A 93 -13.39 -19.18 11.48
C SER A 93 -12.73 -19.21 12.86
N LEU A 94 -11.44 -18.86 12.93
CA LEU A 94 -10.69 -18.75 14.18
C LEU A 94 -11.22 -17.64 15.10
N CYS A 95 -11.60 -16.49 14.56
CA CYS A 95 -12.23 -15.41 15.32
C CYS A 95 -13.57 -15.85 15.92
N VAL A 96 -14.43 -16.53 15.15
CA VAL A 96 -15.71 -17.07 15.64
C VAL A 96 -15.47 -18.10 16.74
N LYS A 97 -14.48 -18.98 16.55
CA LYS A 97 -14.07 -19.95 17.59
C LYS A 97 -13.61 -19.22 18.85
N GLY A 98 -12.72 -18.24 18.72
CA GLY A 98 -12.17 -17.44 19.83
C GLY A 98 -13.21 -16.61 20.58
N ALA A 99 -14.29 -16.20 19.91
CA ALA A 99 -15.41 -15.47 20.51
C ALA A 99 -16.30 -16.34 21.43
N THR A 100 -16.05 -17.65 21.53
CA THR A 100 -16.82 -18.54 22.40
C THR A 100 -16.30 -18.45 23.85
N ASP A 101 -17.21 -18.26 24.81
CA ASP A 101 -16.89 -18.08 26.23
C ASP A 101 -16.38 -19.34 26.95
N THR A 102 -16.48 -20.51 26.32
CA THR A 102 -16.02 -21.78 26.92
C THR A 102 -14.52 -22.02 26.80
N LEU A 103 -13.79 -21.18 26.06
CA LEU A 103 -12.34 -21.32 25.83
C LEU A 103 -11.52 -20.75 26.99
N LYS A 104 -10.48 -21.49 27.40
CA LYS A 104 -9.52 -21.02 28.40
C LYS A 104 -8.55 -20.00 27.79
N GLU A 105 -7.85 -19.26 28.66
CA GLU A 105 -6.86 -18.26 28.26
C GLU A 105 -5.75 -18.85 27.38
N ASP A 106 -5.22 -20.03 27.73
CA ASP A 106 -4.19 -20.71 26.95
C ASP A 106 -4.65 -21.09 25.52
N ASP A 107 -5.91 -21.51 25.38
CA ASP A 107 -6.49 -21.83 24.07
C ASP A 107 -6.64 -20.55 23.23
N ARG A 108 -7.07 -19.44 23.86
CA ARG A 108 -7.18 -18.13 23.20
C ARG A 108 -5.81 -17.60 22.77
N ARG A 109 -4.77 -17.78 23.58
CA ARG A 109 -3.38 -17.43 23.23
C ARG A 109 -2.86 -18.25 22.04
N THR A 110 -3.22 -19.53 21.96
CA THR A 110 -2.87 -20.38 20.82
C THR A 110 -3.57 -19.90 19.54
N ILE A 111 -4.87 -19.57 19.62
CA ILE A 111 -5.62 -19.00 18.49
C ILE A 111 -5.01 -17.66 18.05
N LEU A 112 -4.58 -16.81 18.99
CA LEU A 112 -3.91 -15.54 18.68
C LEU A 112 -2.62 -15.77 17.88
N ASN A 113 -1.79 -16.75 18.27
CA ASN A 113 -0.57 -17.08 17.52
C ASN A 113 -0.89 -17.60 16.11
N GLN A 114 -1.95 -18.39 15.95
CA GLN A 114 -2.42 -18.84 14.64
C GLN A 114 -2.90 -17.67 13.77
N LEU A 115 -3.69 -16.76 14.34
CA LEU A 115 -4.15 -15.54 13.65
C LEU A 115 -2.98 -14.66 13.21
N LYS A 116 -1.94 -14.53 14.05
CA LYS A 116 -0.73 -13.79 13.71
C LYS A 116 -0.01 -14.43 12.52
N SER A 117 0.18 -15.75 12.54
CA SER A 117 0.79 -16.47 11.42
C SER A 117 -0.01 -16.37 10.12
N LEU A 118 -1.35 -16.40 10.18
CA LEU A 118 -2.20 -16.20 9.00
C LEU A 118 -2.11 -14.76 8.47
N SER A 119 -2.00 -13.78 9.36
CA SER A 119 -1.74 -12.39 8.98
C SER A 119 -0.43 -12.25 8.22
N ASP A 120 0.64 -12.86 8.73
CA ASP A 120 1.96 -12.86 8.09
C ASP A 120 1.90 -13.54 6.71
N GLN A 121 1.09 -14.60 6.57
CA GLN A 121 0.88 -15.28 5.30
C GLN A 121 0.14 -14.39 4.28
N ILE A 122 -0.87 -13.61 4.70
CA ILE A 122 -1.54 -12.65 3.80
C ILE A 122 -0.53 -11.64 3.25
N TYR A 123 0.35 -11.12 4.10
CA TYR A 123 1.40 -10.20 3.67
C TYR A 123 2.40 -10.85 2.71
N ALA A 124 2.72 -12.13 2.91
CA ALA A 124 3.54 -12.89 1.97
C ALA A 124 2.87 -13.04 0.59
N GLU A 125 1.57 -13.38 0.54
CA GLU A 125 0.81 -13.43 -0.73
C GLU A 125 0.72 -12.04 -1.39
N GLY A 126 0.65 -10.96 -0.60
CA GLY A 126 0.69 -9.58 -1.08
C GLY A 126 2.00 -9.22 -1.79
N ASN A 127 3.07 -9.97 -1.56
CA ASN A 127 4.36 -9.83 -2.24
C ASN A 127 4.51 -10.76 -3.47
N ALA A 128 3.41 -11.31 -3.99
CA ALA A 128 3.43 -12.13 -5.20
C ALA A 128 4.12 -11.40 -6.37
N ASP A 129 4.98 -12.14 -7.07
CA ASP A 129 5.85 -11.65 -8.13
C ASP A 129 5.61 -12.44 -9.42
N PHE A 130 5.61 -11.72 -10.55
CA PHE A 130 5.69 -12.31 -11.87
C PHE A 130 6.84 -11.67 -12.65
N SER A 131 7.86 -12.48 -12.96
CA SER A 131 9.02 -12.07 -13.77
C SER A 131 9.79 -10.88 -13.18
N GLY A 132 9.93 -10.81 -11.85
CA GLY A 132 10.64 -9.74 -11.14
C GLY A 132 9.83 -8.46 -11.00
N ARG A 133 8.51 -8.55 -11.23
CA ARG A 133 7.55 -7.47 -11.01
C ARG A 133 6.47 -7.91 -10.04
N THR A 134 6.29 -7.15 -8.98
CA THR A 134 5.26 -7.38 -7.97
C THR A 134 3.88 -6.99 -8.48
N VAL A 135 2.88 -7.82 -8.20
CA VAL A 135 1.55 -7.68 -8.82
C VAL A 135 0.62 -6.71 -8.07
N PHE A 136 0.85 -6.48 -6.76
CA PHE A 136 -0.03 -5.68 -5.90
C PHE A 136 0.53 -4.30 -5.50
N THR A 137 1.60 -3.83 -6.14
CA THR A 137 2.28 -2.57 -5.77
C THR A 137 1.98 -1.40 -6.73
N GLY A 138 0.92 -1.52 -7.52
CA GLY A 138 0.51 -0.50 -8.49
C GLY A 138 1.61 -0.22 -9.51
N TYR A 139 1.93 1.05 -9.75
CA TYR A 139 3.01 1.45 -10.67
C TYR A 139 4.43 1.13 -10.17
N ARG A 140 4.65 0.86 -8.87
CA ARG A 140 5.99 0.56 -8.36
C ARG A 140 6.23 -0.95 -8.35
N THR A 141 6.26 -1.53 -9.54
CA THR A 141 6.44 -2.98 -9.73
C THR A 141 7.83 -3.48 -9.33
N THR A 142 8.78 -2.59 -9.05
CA THR A 142 10.17 -2.94 -8.70
C THR A 142 10.37 -3.12 -7.19
N GLU A 143 9.42 -2.65 -6.39
CA GLU A 143 9.46 -2.70 -4.94
C GLU A 143 8.35 -3.60 -4.42
N GLN A 144 8.59 -4.26 -3.29
CA GLN A 144 7.61 -5.13 -2.65
C GLN A 144 6.61 -4.34 -1.80
N LEU A 145 5.50 -4.99 -1.45
CA LEU A 145 4.44 -4.41 -0.62
C LEU A 145 4.90 -4.23 0.83
N THR A 146 5.71 -5.16 1.34
CA THR A 146 6.19 -5.15 2.72
C THR A 146 7.70 -5.02 2.84
N PHE A 147 8.17 -4.71 4.05
CA PHE A 147 9.58 -4.83 4.39
C PHE A 147 9.99 -6.32 4.44
N LYS A 148 11.15 -6.65 3.84
CA LYS A 148 11.70 -8.03 3.83
C LYS A 148 12.41 -8.40 5.13
N THR A 149 12.96 -7.38 5.78
CA THR A 149 13.80 -7.48 6.99
C THR A 149 13.39 -6.37 7.93
N ASP A 150 13.76 -6.54 9.20
CA ASP A 150 13.57 -5.50 10.20
C ASP A 150 14.42 -4.27 9.81
N GLU A 151 13.76 -3.13 9.69
CA GLU A 151 14.34 -1.86 9.28
C GLU A 151 14.29 -0.90 10.47
N GLU A 152 15.23 -1.01 11.40
CA GLU A 152 15.23 -0.21 12.63
C GLU A 152 15.50 1.28 12.38
N THR A 153 16.17 1.60 11.28
CA THR A 153 16.72 2.94 11.03
C THR A 153 15.85 3.83 10.16
N THR A 154 14.92 3.25 9.40
CA THR A 154 14.10 4.00 8.43
C THR A 154 12.93 4.67 9.13
N SER A 155 12.76 5.99 8.92
CA SER A 155 11.63 6.76 9.44
C SER A 155 10.68 7.19 8.34
N TYR A 156 9.38 7.15 8.63
CA TYR A 156 8.32 7.67 7.79
C TYR A 156 7.44 8.64 8.58
N THR A 157 7.33 9.87 8.09
CA THR A 157 6.28 10.82 8.50
C THR A 157 5.09 10.59 7.59
N ILE A 158 3.96 10.15 8.15
CA ILE A 158 2.79 9.66 7.43
C ILE A 158 1.62 10.60 7.67
N ASP A 159 1.00 11.07 6.59
CA ASP A 159 -0.24 11.83 6.62
C ASP A 159 -1.43 10.89 6.41
N GLN A 160 -2.14 10.59 7.50
CA GLN A 160 -3.30 9.71 7.49
C GLN A 160 -4.59 10.52 7.62
N LYS A 161 -5.49 10.31 6.66
CA LYS A 161 -6.86 10.84 6.68
C LYS A 161 -7.82 9.77 7.21
N LEU A 162 -8.66 10.16 8.15
CA LEU A 162 -9.69 9.33 8.78
C LEU A 162 -11.02 10.09 8.74
N SER A 163 -12.12 9.36 8.87
CA SER A 163 -13.48 9.91 8.89
C SER A 163 -14.16 9.55 10.20
N TYR A 164 -15.24 10.26 10.54
CA TYR A 164 -16.18 9.86 11.60
C TYR A 164 -16.64 8.39 11.49
N LYS A 165 -16.65 7.82 10.27
CA LYS A 165 -17.04 6.42 10.01
C LYS A 165 -16.03 5.39 10.54
N ASP A 166 -14.78 5.80 10.72
CA ASP A 166 -13.72 4.93 11.24
C ASP A 166 -13.76 4.82 12.77
N ILE A 167 -14.63 5.60 13.43
CA ILE A 167 -14.83 5.55 14.88
C ILE A 167 -15.57 4.25 15.24
N SER A 168 -14.95 3.44 16.08
CA SER A 168 -15.48 2.15 16.53
C SER A 168 -15.57 2.08 18.05
N GLU A 169 -16.57 1.38 18.57
CA GLU A 169 -16.70 1.16 20.02
C GLU A 169 -15.67 0.12 20.49
N ALA A 170 -14.98 0.41 21.58
CA ALA A 170 -14.02 -0.47 22.23
C ALA A 170 -14.29 -0.57 23.73
N ARG A 171 -14.25 -1.80 24.25
CA ARG A 171 -14.42 -2.11 25.68
C ARG A 171 -13.05 -2.26 26.34
N TYR A 172 -12.83 -1.52 27.41
CA TYR A 172 -11.61 -1.58 28.21
C TYR A 172 -11.93 -2.14 29.59
N THR A 173 -11.49 -3.38 29.81
CA THR A 173 -11.50 -4.01 31.13
C THR A 173 -10.26 -3.59 31.90
N TYR A 174 -10.45 -3.30 33.19
CA TYR A 174 -9.40 -2.94 34.12
C TYR A 174 -9.67 -3.57 35.49
N GLY A 175 -8.63 -3.70 36.31
CA GLY A 175 -8.68 -4.39 37.59
C GLY A 175 -7.64 -5.49 37.68
N ASN A 176 -7.18 -5.75 38.91
CA ASN A 176 -6.26 -6.83 39.21
C ASN A 176 -7.01 -7.91 40.00
N VAL A 177 -6.74 -9.17 39.68
CA VAL A 177 -7.10 -10.28 40.56
C VAL A 177 -5.85 -10.58 41.38
N ASP A 178 -5.83 -10.11 42.63
CA ASP A 178 -4.76 -10.45 43.55
C ASP A 178 -5.10 -11.79 44.19
N VAL A 179 -4.51 -12.88 43.69
CA VAL A 179 -4.72 -14.23 44.25
C VAL A 179 -3.84 -14.35 45.49
N PRO A 180 -4.41 -14.40 46.71
CA PRO A 180 -3.61 -14.41 47.92
C PRO A 180 -2.81 -15.72 47.99
N THR A 181 -1.50 -15.61 48.19
CA THR A 181 -0.62 -16.76 48.46
C THR A 181 -0.73 -17.29 49.90
N ASP A 182 -1.52 -16.61 50.74
CA ASP A 182 -1.75 -16.91 52.16
C ASP A 182 -3.18 -17.41 52.40
N ALA A 183 -3.31 -18.60 52.99
CA ALA A 183 -4.60 -19.26 53.24
C ALA A 183 -5.56 -18.44 54.14
N ALA A 184 -5.03 -17.51 54.95
CA ALA A 184 -5.82 -16.66 55.84
C ALA A 184 -6.48 -15.46 55.14
N LYS A 185 -6.04 -15.07 53.94
CA LYS A 185 -6.59 -13.95 53.15
C LYS A 185 -7.39 -14.41 51.94
N SER A 186 -7.50 -15.72 51.73
CA SER A 186 -8.13 -16.34 50.55
C SER A 186 -9.62 -16.04 50.38
N PHE A 187 -10.29 -15.44 51.37
CA PHE A 187 -11.72 -15.09 51.33
C PHE A 187 -11.99 -13.58 51.32
N ASP A 188 -10.95 -12.73 51.42
CA ASP A 188 -11.05 -11.26 51.33
C ASP A 188 -10.81 -10.78 49.87
N GLU A 189 -11.15 -11.62 48.89
CA GLU A 189 -11.06 -11.29 47.47
C GLU A 189 -11.98 -10.12 47.14
N THR A 190 -11.40 -8.95 46.92
CA THR A 190 -12.11 -7.84 46.27
C THR A 190 -11.80 -7.91 44.80
N ILE A 191 -12.60 -8.68 44.05
CA ILE A 191 -12.57 -8.66 42.58
C ILE A 191 -13.16 -7.32 42.14
N SER A 192 -12.32 -6.32 41.92
CA SER A 192 -12.72 -5.03 41.36
C SER A 192 -12.37 -4.99 39.88
N ILE A 193 -13.05 -5.83 39.08
CA ILE A 193 -12.98 -5.77 37.63
C ILE A 193 -14.02 -4.75 37.17
N GLY A 194 -13.55 -3.64 36.62
CA GLY A 194 -14.37 -2.61 35.99
C GLY A 194 -14.29 -2.72 34.47
N GLU A 195 -15.37 -2.32 33.79
CA GLU A 195 -15.41 -2.21 32.34
C GLU A 195 -15.87 -0.80 31.97
N ASN A 196 -15.07 -0.12 31.16
CA ASN A 196 -15.47 1.14 30.55
C ASN A 196 -15.50 0.99 29.02
N THR A 197 -16.55 1.50 28.41
CA THR A 197 -16.73 1.50 26.96
C THR A 197 -16.48 2.90 26.42
N TYR A 198 -15.60 3.01 25.43
CA TYR A 198 -15.25 4.26 24.76
C TYR A 198 -15.22 4.07 23.26
N ASP A 199 -15.41 5.17 22.54
CA ASP A 199 -15.16 5.22 21.11
C ASP A 199 -13.66 5.34 20.84
N ARG A 200 -13.21 4.71 19.76
CA ARG A 200 -11.79 4.60 19.41
C ARG A 200 -11.58 4.79 17.91
N LEU A 201 -10.52 5.51 17.58
CA LEU A 201 -9.88 5.53 16.26
C LEU A 201 -8.55 4.78 16.32
N ARG A 202 -8.17 4.08 15.25
CA ARG A 202 -6.91 3.35 15.16
C ARG A 202 -6.10 3.85 13.96
N LEU A 203 -4.86 4.24 14.21
CA LEU A 203 -3.91 4.56 13.16
C LEU A 203 -3.49 3.29 12.42
N ALA A 204 -2.99 3.46 11.19
CA ALA A 204 -2.56 2.34 10.37
C ALA A 204 -1.38 1.56 10.98
N TYR A 205 -0.52 2.27 11.72
CA TYR A 205 0.66 1.69 12.38
C TYR A 205 0.61 1.94 13.89
N GLY A 206 1.16 0.97 14.64
CA GLY A 206 1.51 1.11 16.06
C GLY A 206 3.01 1.32 16.25
N LYS A 207 3.47 1.32 17.51
CA LYS A 207 4.85 1.63 17.92
C LYS A 207 5.32 3.01 17.42
N ILE A 208 4.44 4.00 17.53
CA ILE A 208 4.72 5.37 17.06
C ILE A 208 5.68 6.06 18.03
N ASN A 209 6.93 6.24 17.62
CA ASN A 209 8.01 6.63 18.51
C ASN A 209 8.61 8.01 18.22
N GLY A 210 8.28 8.66 17.09
CA GLY A 210 8.78 10.00 16.78
C GLY A 210 10.30 10.10 16.82
N LYS A 211 11.04 9.16 16.21
CA LYS A 211 12.51 9.25 16.19
C LYS A 211 13.02 9.70 14.83
N ASP A 212 13.69 10.86 14.74
CA ASP A 212 14.42 11.23 13.53
C ASP A 212 15.82 10.62 13.59
N ASN A 213 16.07 9.65 12.71
CA ASN A 213 17.33 8.90 12.73
C ASN A 213 18.46 9.58 11.96
N SER A 214 18.38 10.88 11.67
CA SER A 214 19.53 11.59 11.10
C SER A 214 20.79 11.57 11.97
N ASP A 215 20.69 11.37 13.30
CA ASP A 215 21.87 11.31 14.20
C ASP A 215 21.65 10.46 15.49
N GLY A 216 20.64 9.58 15.52
CA GLY A 216 20.38 8.68 16.67
C GLY A 216 20.01 9.37 18.00
N THR A 217 19.87 10.69 18.03
CA THR A 217 19.57 11.49 19.23
C THR A 217 18.42 12.49 19.06
N GLY A 218 17.92 12.68 17.84
CA GLY A 218 16.81 13.60 17.53
C GLY A 218 15.45 12.98 17.82
N ALA A 219 14.99 13.05 19.07
CA ALA A 219 13.57 12.84 19.35
C ALA A 219 12.77 13.96 18.66
N ILE A 220 11.89 13.58 17.74
CA ILE A 220 10.87 14.46 17.16
C ILE A 220 9.52 14.11 17.76
N ASP A 221 8.54 14.98 17.57
CA ASP A 221 7.21 14.69 18.07
C ASP A 221 6.61 13.47 17.35
N PRO A 222 6.13 12.45 18.08
CA PRO A 222 5.51 11.27 17.48
C PRO A 222 4.23 11.62 16.71
N ILE A 223 3.51 12.65 17.16
CA ILE A 223 2.40 13.28 16.45
C ILE A 223 2.87 14.68 16.05
N SER A 224 3.11 14.89 14.76
CA SER A 224 3.57 16.18 14.23
C SER A 224 2.43 17.17 14.09
N SER A 225 1.25 16.69 13.69
CA SER A 225 0.05 17.52 13.61
C SER A 225 -1.21 16.66 13.68
N MET A 226 -2.28 17.26 14.15
CA MET A 226 -3.60 16.64 14.14
C MET A 226 -4.65 17.71 14.00
N SER A 227 -5.61 17.48 13.11
CA SER A 227 -6.73 18.38 12.92
C SER A 227 -7.97 17.60 12.54
N TYR A 228 -9.13 18.19 12.81
CA TYR A 228 -10.38 17.73 12.26
C TYR A 228 -11.16 18.90 11.67
N THR A 229 -11.81 18.65 10.55
CA THR A 229 -12.66 19.62 9.86
C THR A 229 -14.07 19.10 9.90
N THR A 230 -14.96 19.93 10.44
CA THR A 230 -16.40 19.64 10.50
C THR A 230 -17.04 19.81 9.12
N ALA A 231 -18.20 19.19 8.88
CA ALA A 231 -18.94 19.37 7.62
C ALA A 231 -19.33 20.85 7.36
N ALA A 232 -19.40 21.68 8.41
CA ALA A 232 -19.63 23.11 8.32
C ALA A 232 -18.39 23.91 7.86
N GLY A 233 -17.24 23.24 7.67
CA GLY A 233 -15.98 23.85 7.27
C GLY A 233 -15.11 24.35 8.41
N ASN A 234 -15.59 24.33 9.66
CA ASN A 234 -14.80 24.76 10.81
C ASN A 234 -13.66 23.76 11.06
N LYS A 235 -12.42 24.25 11.06
CA LYS A 235 -11.23 23.49 11.40
C LYS A 235 -10.88 23.61 12.89
N VAL A 236 -10.53 22.50 13.50
CA VAL A 236 -9.95 22.44 14.84
C VAL A 236 -8.61 21.73 14.76
N GLU A 237 -7.58 22.32 15.36
CA GLU A 237 -6.22 21.81 15.32
C GLU A 237 -5.72 21.50 16.73
N LEU A 238 -4.88 20.48 16.85
CA LEU A 238 -4.16 20.19 18.07
C LEU A 238 -3.03 21.19 18.24
N ASN A 239 -3.13 22.02 19.27
CA ASN A 239 -2.00 22.81 19.75
C ASN A 239 -1.18 21.96 20.72
N LEU A 240 -0.09 21.38 20.21
CA LEU A 240 0.88 20.61 20.97
C LEU A 240 2.25 21.30 20.82
N ALA A 241 2.81 21.76 21.94
CA ALA A 241 4.16 22.30 21.92
C ALA A 241 5.19 21.16 21.75
N PRO A 242 6.31 21.40 21.05
CA PRO A 242 7.31 20.36 20.83
C PRO A 242 7.81 19.73 22.13
N GLY A 243 7.88 18.40 22.15
CA GLY A 243 8.31 17.60 23.30
C GLY A 243 7.28 17.45 24.42
N GLN A 244 6.06 17.97 24.27
CA GLN A 244 4.98 17.76 25.24
C GLN A 244 4.21 16.47 24.97
N THR A 245 3.75 15.81 26.04
CA THR A 245 2.88 14.63 25.96
C THR A 245 1.40 14.99 26.01
N SER A 246 1.05 16.25 26.26
CA SER A 246 -0.33 16.72 26.35
C SER A 246 -0.52 18.08 25.68
N GLY A 247 -1.67 18.26 25.01
CA GLY A 247 -2.02 19.47 24.29
C GLY A 247 -3.52 19.80 24.40
N GLN A 248 -3.93 20.88 23.72
CA GLN A 248 -5.32 21.31 23.67
C GLN A 248 -5.77 21.53 22.24
N PHE A 249 -7.03 21.25 21.95
CA PHE A 249 -7.62 21.54 20.65
C PHE A 249 -8.05 23.01 20.58
N VAL A 250 -7.59 23.70 19.54
CA VAL A 250 -7.89 25.10 19.26
C VAL A 250 -8.69 25.23 17.96
N ASP A 251 -9.62 26.17 17.92
CA ASP A 251 -10.35 26.51 16.69
C ASP A 251 -9.48 27.33 15.71
N GLU A 252 -10.05 27.69 14.55
CA GLU A 252 -9.39 28.53 13.53
C GLU A 252 -8.90 29.90 14.05
N ASN A 253 -9.47 30.39 15.15
CA ASN A 253 -9.10 31.66 15.77
C ASN A 253 -8.10 31.48 16.93
N GLY A 254 -7.63 30.25 17.18
CA GLY A 254 -6.72 29.92 18.27
C GLY A 254 -7.40 29.84 19.64
N ALA A 255 -8.74 29.85 19.72
CA ALA A 255 -9.46 29.72 20.98
C ALA A 255 -9.55 28.25 21.40
N ALA A 256 -9.29 27.97 22.69
CA ALA A 256 -9.35 26.63 23.23
C ALA A 256 -10.80 26.09 23.22
N THR A 257 -11.00 24.94 22.60
CA THR A 257 -12.31 24.25 22.53
C THR A 257 -12.68 23.58 23.86
N GLY A 258 -11.72 23.46 24.78
CA GLY A 258 -11.86 22.73 26.04
C GLY A 258 -11.63 21.22 25.93
N SER A 259 -11.38 20.70 24.72
CA SER A 259 -10.96 19.32 24.51
C SER A 259 -9.44 19.19 24.70
N THR A 260 -9.00 18.20 25.46
CA THR A 260 -7.58 17.96 25.72
C THR A 260 -7.07 16.71 25.00
N PHE A 261 -5.76 16.66 24.78
CA PHE A 261 -5.07 15.52 24.19
C PHE A 261 -3.96 15.07 25.13
N THR A 262 -3.84 13.76 25.38
CA THR A 262 -2.75 13.18 26.19
C THR A 262 -2.20 11.92 25.52
N MET A 263 -0.88 11.77 25.50
CA MET A 263 -0.17 10.63 24.94
C MET A 263 0.48 9.79 26.03
N TYR A 264 0.38 8.47 25.89
CA TYR A 264 1.07 7.48 26.73
C TYR A 264 1.86 6.51 25.85
N GLU A 265 2.96 5.95 26.39
CA GLU A 265 3.74 4.95 25.66
C GLU A 265 2.95 3.65 25.50
N SER A 266 2.26 3.22 26.56
CA SER A 266 1.54 1.94 26.61
C SER A 266 0.22 2.04 27.36
N LYS A 267 -0.64 1.04 27.15
CA LYS A 267 -1.91 0.89 27.89
C LYS A 267 -1.67 0.76 29.41
N GLU A 268 -0.61 0.07 29.82
CA GLU A 268 -0.28 -0.10 31.24
C GLU A 268 0.08 1.21 31.92
N GLU A 269 0.80 2.09 31.22
CA GLU A 269 1.15 3.42 31.72
C GLU A 269 -0.09 4.30 31.85
N TRP A 270 -0.97 4.28 30.86
CA TRP A 270 -2.25 4.98 30.92
C TRP A 270 -3.12 4.53 32.11
N LEU A 271 -3.21 3.22 32.34
CA LEU A 271 -3.93 2.68 33.50
C LEU A 271 -3.29 3.14 34.81
N LYS A 272 -1.96 3.09 34.93
CA LYS A 272 -1.24 3.56 36.13
C LYS A 272 -1.49 5.05 36.40
N ALA A 273 -1.51 5.88 35.36
CA ALA A 273 -1.80 7.31 35.48
C ALA A 273 -3.22 7.60 35.99
N ASN A 274 -4.15 6.66 35.80
CA ASN A 274 -5.54 6.75 36.22
C ASN A 274 -5.90 5.81 37.38
N ASN A 275 -4.95 5.55 38.29
CA ASN A 275 -5.13 4.69 39.47
C ASN A 275 -5.58 3.25 39.16
N GLY A 276 -5.22 2.73 38.00
CA GLY A 276 -5.62 1.41 37.51
C GLY A 276 -6.97 1.39 36.82
N GLU A 277 -7.62 2.54 36.61
CA GLU A 277 -8.90 2.65 35.89
C GLU A 277 -8.69 3.05 34.43
N ALA A 278 -9.42 2.40 33.52
CA ALA A 278 -9.47 2.81 32.12
C ALA A 278 -10.35 4.05 31.98
N LYS A 279 -9.89 5.23 32.41
CA LYS A 279 -10.70 6.45 32.44
C LYS A 279 -10.24 7.47 31.39
N VAL A 280 -11.22 8.00 30.66
CA VAL A 280 -11.07 9.15 29.75
C VAL A 280 -12.15 10.16 30.11
N GLY A 281 -11.79 11.44 30.24
CA GLY A 281 -12.76 12.51 30.46
C GLY A 281 -13.64 12.73 29.22
N ASP A 282 -14.85 13.25 29.40
CA ASP A 282 -15.86 13.28 28.33
C ASP A 282 -15.42 14.09 27.10
N LYS A 283 -14.57 15.10 27.27
CA LYS A 283 -14.01 15.93 26.19
C LYS A 283 -12.54 15.61 25.85
N ASP A 284 -11.96 14.63 26.51
CA ASP A 284 -10.54 14.33 26.38
C ASP A 284 -10.30 13.29 25.29
N MET A 285 -9.08 13.28 24.77
CA MET A 285 -8.59 12.26 23.87
C MET A 285 -7.25 11.71 24.37
N VAL A 286 -7.16 10.37 24.41
CA VAL A 286 -5.97 9.65 24.85
C VAL A 286 -5.37 8.89 23.67
N PHE A 287 -4.08 9.06 23.43
CA PHE A 287 -3.34 8.31 22.42
C PHE A 287 -2.35 7.33 23.05
N ILE A 288 -2.35 6.08 22.58
CA ILE A 288 -1.44 5.03 23.01
C ILE A 288 -0.48 4.74 21.85
N LYS A 289 0.80 5.06 22.05
CA LYS A 289 1.85 4.96 21.02
C LYS A 289 2.09 3.53 20.54
N ASP A 290 2.14 2.58 21.47
CA ASP A 290 2.42 1.17 21.15
C ASP A 290 1.36 0.56 20.21
N THR A 291 0.08 0.82 20.45
CA THR A 291 -1.01 0.23 19.65
C THR A 291 -1.48 1.12 18.50
N GLY A 292 -1.11 2.41 18.51
CA GLY A 292 -1.62 3.42 17.57
C GLY A 292 -3.10 3.77 17.81
N GLU A 293 -3.61 3.50 19.02
CA GLU A 293 -5.02 3.70 19.36
C GLU A 293 -5.27 5.08 19.95
N MET A 294 -6.36 5.71 19.51
CA MET A 294 -6.87 6.98 20.01
C MET A 294 -8.22 6.75 20.65
N ILE A 295 -8.30 6.91 21.97
CA ILE A 295 -9.50 6.74 22.77
C ILE A 295 -10.16 8.10 22.93
N LEU A 296 -11.43 8.19 22.55
CA LEU A 296 -12.21 9.43 22.54
C LEU A 296 -13.16 9.46 23.73
N GLY A 297 -13.19 10.60 24.41
CA GLY A 297 -14.23 10.96 25.35
C GLY A 297 -15.60 11.03 24.67
N LYS A 298 -16.67 10.79 25.45
CA LYS A 298 -18.04 10.67 24.94
C LYS A 298 -18.53 11.93 24.20
N ASP A 299 -18.27 13.11 24.76
CA ASP A 299 -18.72 14.38 24.17
C ASP A 299 -17.95 14.70 22.89
N LEU A 300 -16.62 14.44 22.88
CA LEU A 300 -15.79 14.64 21.70
C LEU A 300 -16.22 13.72 20.57
N SER A 301 -16.39 12.42 20.85
CA SER A 301 -16.82 11.44 19.86
C SER A 301 -18.22 11.74 19.31
N ASN A 302 -19.17 12.11 20.17
CA ASN A 302 -20.50 12.54 19.74
C ASN A 302 -20.46 13.78 18.85
N THR A 303 -19.55 14.72 19.12
CA THR A 303 -19.37 15.92 18.31
C THR A 303 -18.82 15.56 16.93
N LEU A 304 -17.76 14.73 16.86
CA LEU A 304 -17.16 14.28 15.60
C LEU A 304 -18.16 13.50 14.73
N LYS A 305 -18.97 12.63 15.33
CA LYS A 305 -20.02 11.86 14.64
C LYS A 305 -21.17 12.75 14.16
N ARG A 306 -21.63 13.69 14.99
CA ARG A 306 -22.75 14.59 14.66
C ARG A 306 -22.39 15.56 13.54
N GLU A 307 -21.16 16.04 13.53
CA GLU A 307 -20.70 17.05 12.57
C GLU A 307 -19.98 16.44 11.36
N GLU A 308 -20.08 15.11 11.20
CA GLU A 308 -19.49 14.33 10.10
C GLU A 308 -18.04 14.72 9.82
N ALA A 309 -17.22 14.81 10.88
CA ALA A 309 -15.89 15.37 10.78
C ALA A 309 -14.93 14.46 9.99
N ASP A 310 -14.08 15.10 9.18
CA ASP A 310 -12.91 14.50 8.56
C ASP A 310 -11.68 14.82 9.41
N LEU A 311 -10.89 13.82 9.76
CA LEU A 311 -9.71 13.91 10.59
C LEU A 311 -8.45 13.73 9.74
N SER A 312 -7.45 14.55 10.00
CA SER A 312 -6.12 14.44 9.39
C SER A 312 -5.06 14.40 10.48
N ILE A 313 -4.23 13.36 10.47
CA ILE A 313 -3.22 13.11 11.49
C ILE A 313 -1.89 12.86 10.80
N THR A 314 -0.88 13.66 11.15
CA THR A 314 0.50 13.46 10.74
C THR A 314 1.28 12.86 11.90
N TYR A 315 1.84 11.68 11.72
CA TYR A 315 2.64 11.00 12.73
C TYR A 315 3.92 10.43 12.16
N THR A 316 4.93 10.26 13.02
CA THR A 316 6.22 9.70 12.60
C THR A 316 6.50 8.37 13.28
N LYS A 317 6.69 7.35 12.46
CA LYS A 317 7.12 6.01 12.88
C LYS A 317 8.54 5.75 12.36
N THR A 318 9.36 5.19 13.23
CA THR A 318 10.74 4.82 12.93
C THR A 318 10.97 3.40 13.39
N GLY A 319 11.55 2.57 12.54
CA GLY A 319 11.59 1.14 12.81
C GLY A 319 10.36 0.45 12.22
N PHE A 320 10.59 -0.45 11.26
CA PHE A 320 9.55 -1.30 10.68
C PHE A 320 9.95 -2.76 10.80
N ASP A 321 9.03 -3.60 11.28
CA ASP A 321 9.26 -5.03 11.42
C ASP A 321 9.11 -5.71 10.04
N ALA A 322 9.78 -6.84 9.83
CA ALA A 322 9.60 -7.65 8.63
C ALA A 322 8.13 -8.05 8.46
N GLY A 323 7.59 -7.87 7.25
CA GLY A 323 6.17 -8.10 6.97
C GLY A 323 5.26 -6.88 7.20
N GLU A 324 5.75 -5.79 7.80
CA GLU A 324 4.98 -4.54 7.81
C GLU A 324 4.87 -3.95 6.40
N VAL A 325 3.70 -3.40 6.11
CA VAL A 325 3.39 -2.77 4.83
C VAL A 325 4.14 -1.44 4.70
N ARG A 326 4.63 -1.14 3.49
CA ARG A 326 5.30 0.14 3.22
C ARG A 326 4.29 1.29 3.15
N PRO A 327 4.47 2.38 3.91
CA PRO A 327 3.54 3.51 3.89
C PRO A 327 3.38 4.19 2.53
N GLU A 328 4.43 4.13 1.70
CA GLU A 328 4.58 4.83 0.43
C GLU A 328 3.50 4.56 -0.62
N TYR A 329 2.83 3.41 -0.50
CA TYR A 329 1.78 2.99 -1.42
C TYR A 329 0.40 3.51 -1.05
N TYR A 330 0.20 3.88 0.21
CA TYR A 330 -1.13 4.10 0.79
C TYR A 330 -1.36 5.53 1.26
N TYR A 331 -0.28 6.21 1.63
CA TYR A 331 -0.31 7.51 2.28
C TYR A 331 0.65 8.50 1.62
N ASP A 332 0.29 9.78 1.69
CA ASP A 332 1.26 10.84 1.52
C ASP A 332 2.26 10.74 2.68
N CYS A 333 3.53 10.56 2.39
CA CYS A 333 4.54 10.37 3.43
C CYS A 333 5.92 10.87 3.02
N LYS A 334 6.76 11.13 4.02
CA LYS A 334 8.17 11.48 3.85
C LYS A 334 9.01 10.38 4.46
N MET A 335 9.86 9.75 3.66
CA MET A 335 10.82 8.77 4.14
C MET A 335 12.17 9.42 4.37
N LYS A 336 12.85 9.03 5.45
CA LYS A 336 14.22 9.44 5.71
C LYS A 336 15.01 8.27 6.31
N THR A 337 16.22 8.07 5.79
CA THR A 337 17.21 7.16 6.39
C THR A 337 18.36 7.99 6.98
N PRO A 338 19.19 7.43 7.89
CA PRO A 338 20.30 8.16 8.51
C PRO A 338 21.26 8.78 7.49
N ASP A 339 21.48 8.09 6.36
CA ASP A 339 22.43 8.49 5.32
C ASP A 339 21.89 9.60 4.39
N MET A 340 20.61 9.98 4.51
CA MET A 340 19.96 10.97 3.65
C MET A 340 19.94 12.36 4.29
N GLN A 341 20.47 13.35 3.57
CA GLN A 341 20.40 14.76 3.98
C GLN A 341 18.98 15.35 3.81
N GLU A 342 18.24 14.91 2.80
CA GLU A 342 16.86 15.34 2.53
C GLU A 342 15.92 14.14 2.53
N ALA A 343 14.72 14.32 3.09
CA ALA A 343 13.69 13.29 3.09
C ALA A 343 13.09 13.12 1.68
N VAL A 344 12.84 11.88 1.28
CA VAL A 344 12.14 11.55 0.03
C VAL A 344 10.65 11.73 0.26
N GLN A 345 10.03 12.64 -0.49
CA GLN A 345 8.58 12.84 -0.47
C GLN A 345 7.90 11.84 -1.40
N TYR A 346 6.92 11.14 -0.85
CA TYR A 346 5.96 10.35 -1.59
C TYR A 346 4.61 11.02 -1.52
N THR A 347 4.01 11.23 -2.69
CA THR A 347 2.62 11.63 -2.83
C THR A 347 1.87 10.42 -3.36
N LYS A 348 0.73 10.13 -2.74
CA LYS A 348 -0.17 9.10 -3.22
C LYS A 348 -0.70 9.54 -4.59
N GLU A 349 -0.33 8.80 -5.62
CA GLU A 349 -0.87 9.02 -6.96
C GLU A 349 -2.26 8.40 -7.06
N ASP A 350 -3.20 9.15 -7.61
CA ASP A 350 -4.45 8.57 -8.11
C ASP A 350 -4.11 7.80 -9.38
N GLN A 351 -4.10 6.46 -9.29
CA GLN A 351 -3.73 5.58 -10.40
C GLN A 351 -5.00 5.09 -11.11
N PRO A 352 -5.48 5.76 -12.18
CA PRO A 352 -6.57 5.23 -12.98
C PRO A 352 -6.09 3.96 -13.70
N ILE A 353 -6.75 2.84 -13.44
CA ILE A 353 -6.49 1.59 -14.16
C ILE A 353 -7.13 1.73 -15.55
N ASN A 354 -6.35 2.21 -16.52
CA ASN A 354 -6.74 2.27 -17.91
C ASN A 354 -6.18 1.05 -18.66
N PHE A 355 -7.04 0.10 -19.00
CA PHE A 355 -6.69 -0.99 -19.91
C PHE A 355 -6.74 -0.47 -21.35
N GLU A 356 -5.62 -0.03 -21.90
CA GLU A 356 -5.51 0.19 -23.35
C GLU A 356 -5.25 -1.14 -24.05
N ILE A 357 -6.32 -1.71 -24.62
CA ILE A 357 -6.20 -2.75 -25.64
C ILE A 357 -5.90 -2.00 -26.95
N SER A 358 -4.62 -1.80 -27.27
CA SER A 358 -4.16 -1.22 -28.55
C SER A 358 -3.81 -2.28 -29.57
#